data_AF-A0A0L7M556-F1
#
_entry.id   AF-A0A0L7M556-F1
#
_cell.length_a   1.000
_cell.length_b   1.000
_cell.length_c   1.000
_cell.angle_alpha   90.00
_cell.angle_beta   90.00
_cell.angle_gamma   90.00
#
_symmetry.space_group_name_H-M   'P 1'
#
loop_
_entity.id
_entity.type
_entity.pdbx_description
1 polymer ?
#
loop_
_entity_poly.entity_id
_entity_poly.type
_entity_poly.pdbx_seq_one_letter_code
_entity_poly.pdbx_strand_id
1 'polypeptide(L)'
;MNEHYDVIILGTGLKECILSGLLSHYGKKILVLDRNPYYGGETASLNLTNLYNTFKPKENIPSKYGENRHWNVDLIPKFILVGGI
;
A
#
# COMPACT_ATOMS: atom_id res chain seq x y z
N MET A 1 15.20 -19.87 -2.82
CA MET A 1 14.67 -18.80 -3.71
C MET A 1 15.35 -18.94 -5.05
N ASN A 2 14.66 -18.60 -6.15
CA ASN A 2 15.36 -18.46 -7.42
C ASN A 2 16.34 -17.27 -7.33
N GLU A 3 17.56 -17.44 -7.82
CA GLU A 3 18.61 -16.40 -7.72
C GLU A 3 18.51 -15.34 -8.83
N HIS A 4 17.78 -15.62 -9.91
CA HIS A 4 17.64 -14.73 -11.06
C HIS A 4 16.19 -14.34 -11.35
N TYR A 5 15.98 -13.03 -11.53
CA TYR A 5 14.72 -12.37 -11.91
C TYR A 5 15.03 -11.38 -13.04
N ASP A 6 14.08 -11.15 -13.93
CA ASP A 6 14.22 -10.15 -15.00
C ASP A 6 14.13 -8.72 -14.43
N VAL A 7 13.30 -8.52 -13.40
CA VAL A 7 13.12 -7.22 -12.73
C VAL A 7 12.93 -7.43 -11.22
N ILE A 8 13.62 -6.62 -10.42
CA ILE A 8 13.39 -6.49 -8.98
C ILE A 8 12.74 -5.14 -8.71
N ILE A 9 11.62 -5.14 -8.00
CA ILE A 9 10.85 -3.96 -7.64
C ILE A 9 10.90 -3.81 -6.12
N LEU A 10 11.29 -2.62 -5.65
CA LEU A 10 11.41 -2.32 -4.22
C LEU A 10 10.33 -1.33 -3.82
N GLY A 11 9.42 -1.78 -2.96
CA GLY A 11 8.23 -1.06 -2.54
C GLY A 11 6.96 -1.61 -3.18
N THR A 12 5.85 -1.41 -2.48
CA THR A 12 4.51 -1.83 -2.88
C THR A 12 3.54 -0.66 -2.96
N GLY A 13 4.06 0.52 -3.31
CA GLY A 13 3.23 1.68 -3.62
C GLY A 13 2.40 1.45 -4.88
N LEU A 14 1.41 2.32 -5.09
CA LEU A 14 0.49 2.21 -6.22
C LEU A 14 1.22 2.10 -7.58
N LYS A 15 2.29 2.89 -7.77
CA LYS A 15 3.06 2.91 -9.02
C LYS A 15 3.82 1.61 -9.23
N GLU A 16 4.52 1.14 -8.21
CA GLU A 16 5.29 -0.10 -8.21
C GLU A 16 4.40 -1.30 -8.48
N CYS A 17 3.22 -1.35 -7.84
CA CYS A 17 2.25 -2.43 -8.06
C CYS A 17 1.68 -2.44 -9.49
N ILE A 18 1.37 -1.28 -10.08
CA ILE A 18 0.89 -1.19 -11.46
C ILE A 18 1.99 -1.66 -12.44
N LEU A 19 3.22 -1.17 -12.27
CA LEU A 19 4.35 -1.58 -13.11
C LEU A 19 4.66 -3.08 -12.96
N SER A 20 4.62 -3.61 -11.75
CA SER A 20 4.75 -5.03 -11.44
C SER A 20 3.73 -5.87 -12.22
N GLY A 21 2.45 -5.48 -12.16
CA GLY A 21 1.38 -6.15 -12.91
C GLY A 21 1.61 -6.13 -14.41
N LEU A 22 1.99 -4.97 -14.98
CA LEU A 22 2.27 -4.84 -16.41
C LEU A 22 3.48 -5.70 -16.84
N LEU A 23 4.58 -5.66 -16.09
CA LEU A 23 5.77 -6.46 -16.41
C LEU A 23 5.49 -7.96 -16.34
N SER A 24 4.76 -8.41 -15.31
CA SER A 24 4.32 -9.80 -15.19
C SER A 24 3.39 -10.19 -16.35
N HIS A 25 2.48 -9.30 -16.75
CA HIS A 25 1.60 -9.51 -17.91
C HIS A 25 2.38 -9.72 -19.21
N TYR A 26 3.47 -8.98 -19.41
CA TYR A 26 4.38 -9.15 -20.55
C TYR A 26 5.45 -10.25 -20.36
N GLY A 27 5.21 -11.20 -19.46
CA GLY A 27 6.02 -12.41 -19.31
C GLY A 27 7.34 -12.24 -18.57
N LYS A 28 7.57 -11.12 -17.88
CA LYS A 28 8.76 -10.93 -17.05
C LYS A 28 8.63 -11.68 -15.73
N LYS A 29 9.68 -12.37 -15.33
CA LYS A 29 9.82 -12.96 -14.00
C LYS A 29 10.27 -11.88 -13.02
N ILE A 30 9.38 -11.50 -12.12
CA ILE A 30 9.61 -10.36 -11.22
C ILE A 30 9.76 -10.79 -9.75
N LEU A 31 10.51 -10.00 -8.98
CA LEU A 31 10.55 -10.07 -7.51
C LEU A 31 10.14 -8.72 -6.94
N VAL A 32 9.06 -8.69 -6.16
CA VAL A 32 8.62 -7.47 -5.45
C VAL A 32 8.93 -7.64 -3.98
N LEU A 33 9.66 -6.69 -3.40
CA LEU A 33 10.02 -6.68 -1.98
C LEU A 33 9.60 -5.36 -1.37
N ASP A 34 9.11 -5.39 -0.14
CA ASP A 34 8.89 -4.19 0.67
C ASP A 34 9.65 -4.33 1.98
N ARG A 35 10.21 -3.22 2.48
CA ARG A 35 10.84 -3.19 3.81
C ARG A 35 9.79 -3.08 4.91
N ASN A 36 8.61 -2.55 4.58
CA ASN A 36 7.53 -2.33 5.52
C ASN A 36 6.76 -3.64 5.75
N PRO A 37 6.21 -3.87 6.95
CA PRO A 37 5.39 -5.04 7.24
C PRO A 37 3.95 -4.92 6.69
N TYR A 38 3.70 -3.99 5.77
CA TYR A 38 2.40 -3.69 5.18
C TYR A 38 2.56 -3.22 3.72
N TYR A 39 1.48 -3.33 2.95
CA TYR A 39 1.43 -2.87 1.56
C TYR A 39 1.16 -1.37 1.44
N GLY A 40 1.54 -0.79 0.29
CA GLY A 40 1.11 0.54 -0.12
C GLY A 40 2.15 1.64 0.07
N GLY A 41 3.20 1.43 0.86
CA GLY A 41 4.23 2.44 1.13
C GLY A 41 3.61 3.80 1.52
N GLU A 42 4.02 4.88 0.84
CA GLU A 42 3.44 6.23 1.04
C GLU A 42 1.96 6.34 0.63
N THR A 43 1.47 5.39 -0.16
CA THR A 43 0.06 5.28 -0.58
C THR A 43 -0.73 4.25 0.24
N ALA A 44 -0.22 3.83 1.42
CA ALA A 44 -0.89 2.86 2.27
C ALA A 44 -2.25 3.38 2.81
N SER A 45 -3.15 2.43 3.07
CA SER A 45 -4.42 2.66 3.75
C SER A 45 -4.32 2.16 5.18
N LEU A 46 -4.63 3.04 6.14
CA LEU A 46 -4.48 2.76 7.57
C LEU A 46 -5.84 2.52 8.21
N ASN A 47 -5.91 1.53 9.11
CA ASN A 47 -7.01 1.44 10.07
C ASN A 47 -6.86 2.49 11.18
N LEU A 48 -7.87 2.60 12.06
CA LEU A 48 -7.83 3.58 13.17
C LEU A 48 -6.61 3.43 14.07
N THR A 49 -6.25 2.20 14.45
CA THR A 49 -5.09 1.95 15.32
C THR A 49 -3.80 2.45 14.68
N ASN A 50 -3.55 2.09 13.43
CA ASN A 50 -2.35 2.52 12.72
C ASN A 50 -2.36 4.04 12.48
N LEU A 51 -3.51 4.62 12.15
CA LEU A 51 -3.65 6.06 11.98
C LEU A 51 -3.27 6.84 13.25
N TYR A 52 -3.79 6.41 14.41
CA TYR A 52 -3.43 7.03 15.70
C TYR A 52 -1.97 6.79 16.06
N ASN A 53 -1.45 5.58 15.87
CA ASN A 53 -0.03 5.32 16.12
C ASN A 53 0.89 6.20 15.26
N THR A 54 0.52 6.46 14.00
CA THR A 54 1.30 7.28 13.08
C THR A 54 1.25 8.77 13.42
N PHE A 55 0.07 9.33 13.74
CA PHE A 55 -0.10 10.79 13.88
C PHE A 55 -0.35 11.28 15.31
N LYS A 56 -0.83 10.42 16.20
CA LYS A 56 -1.23 10.72 17.59
C LYS A 56 -0.83 9.59 18.56
N PRO A 57 0.44 9.16 18.61
CA PRO A 57 0.86 7.94 19.31
C PRO A 57 0.65 7.96 20.83
N LYS A 58 0.40 9.14 21.41
CA LYS A 58 0.16 9.32 22.85
C LYS A 58 -1.31 9.48 23.20
N GLU A 59 -2.21 9.51 22.21
CA GLU A 59 -3.64 9.66 22.43
C GLU A 59 -4.35 8.31 22.33
N ASN A 60 -5.32 8.10 23.23
CA ASN A 60 -6.22 6.95 23.13
C ASN A 60 -7.24 7.20 22.01
N ILE A 61 -7.58 6.14 21.27
CA ILE A 61 -8.63 6.18 20.25
C ILE A 61 -10.00 6.31 20.95
N PRO A 62 -10.77 7.37 20.69
CA PRO A 62 -12.12 7.51 21.26
C PRO A 62 -13.05 6.35 20.87
N SER A 63 -13.75 5.78 21.85
CA SER A 63 -14.66 4.63 21.66
C SER A 63 -15.77 4.88 20.63
N LYS A 64 -16.17 6.15 20.45
CA LYS A 64 -17.17 6.57 19.45
C LYS A 64 -16.80 6.25 18.00
N TYR A 65 -15.52 6.02 17.70
CA TYR A 65 -15.08 5.72 16.32
C TYR A 65 -15.25 4.23 15.95
N GLY A 66 -15.61 3.36 16.89
CA GLY A 66 -15.91 1.96 16.62
C GLY A 66 -14.68 1.10 16.29
N GLU A 67 -14.92 0.00 15.57
CA GLU A 67 -13.90 -1.00 15.29
C GLU A 67 -13.02 -0.66 14.07
N ASN A 68 -11.77 -1.14 14.08
CA ASN A 68 -10.80 -0.96 12.99
C ASN A 68 -11.35 -1.35 11.60
N ARG A 69 -12.18 -2.39 11.51
CA ARG A 69 -12.70 -2.89 10.23
C ARG A 69 -13.56 -1.90 9.44
N HIS A 70 -14.04 -0.84 10.10
CA HIS A 70 -14.81 0.22 9.47
C HIS A 70 -13.94 1.30 8.82
N TRP A 71 -12.62 1.26 9.03
CA TRP A 71 -11.70 2.33 8.66
C TRP A 71 -10.60 1.82 7.76
N ASN A 72 -10.57 2.37 6.55
CA ASN A 72 -9.47 2.25 5.60
C ASN A 72 -9.18 3.67 5.12
N VAL A 73 -8.22 4.32 5.77
CA VAL A 73 -7.89 5.73 5.56
C VAL A 73 -6.61 5.82 4.74
N ASP A 74 -6.77 6.15 3.46
CA ASP A 74 -5.62 6.35 2.57
C ASP A 74 -4.79 7.55 3.03
N LEU A 75 -3.47 7.37 3.11
CA LEU A 75 -2.55 8.48 3.38
C LEU A 75 -2.57 9.53 2.26
N ILE A 76 -2.74 9.08 1.01
CA ILE A 76 -2.81 9.95 -0.18
C ILE A 76 -4.02 9.53 -1.03
N PRO A 77 -5.25 9.92 -0.64
CA PRO A 77 -6.45 9.56 -1.37
C PRO A 77 -6.47 10.30 -2.72
N LYS A 78 -6.69 9.56 -3.81
CA LYS A 78 -6.84 10.09 -5.16
C LYS A 78 -8.00 9.41 -5.87
N PHE A 79 -8.86 10.19 -6.49
CA PHE A 79 -9.91 9.64 -7.35
C PHE A 79 -9.36 9.25 -8.72
N ILE A 80 -10.01 8.27 -9.34
CA ILE A 80 -9.71 7.81 -10.70
C ILE A 80 -10.73 8.45 -11.63
N LEU A 81 -10.25 9.13 -12.66
CA LEU A 81 -11.10 9.68 -13.71
C LEU A 81 -11.62 8.53 -14.60
N VAL A 82 -12.94 8.44 -14.75
CA VAL A 82 -13.55 7.49 -15.69
C VAL A 82 -13.13 7.85 -17.11
N GLY A 83 -12.67 6.85 -17.87
CA GLY A 83 -12.29 7.01 -19.27
C GLY A 83 -10.83 7.35 -19.52
N GLY A 84 -10.00 7.48 -18.46
CA GLY A 84 -8.53 7.53 -18.50
C GLY A 84 -7.96 8.20 -19.75
N ILE A 85 -7.78 9.52 -19.72
CA ILE A 85 -7.25 10.29 -20.85
C ILE A 85 -6.01 9.61 -21.45
#